data_AF-A0A6A4VRY9-F1
#
_entry.id   AF-A0A6A4VRY9-F1
#
_cell.length_a   1.000
_cell.length_b   1.000
_cell.length_c   1.000
_cell.angle_alpha   90.00
_cell.angle_beta   90.00
_cell.angle_gamma   90.00
#
_symmetry.space_group_name_H-M   'P 1'
#
loop_
_entity.id
_entity.type
_entity.pdbx_description
1 polymer ?
#
loop_
_entity_poly.entity_id
_entity_poly.type
_entity_poly.pdbx_seq_one_letter_code
_entity_poly.pdbx_strand_id
1 'polypeptide(L)'
;MDQRVKKRVLHAGRGSLPPFADGDRVKFHFRSETTDEEPVLLDDSRKYKPMELILGKQFKLEVLEACVKTMLLGEVAEFTIDKALLHAYPIVAKTLRAAWDPAHKPPPTASGCCGMMMAAQQPQLGYPDLDGLLQRPQNLRIVIELLSAEAKSDYERESWALNEQEKLASVTELRERGNALYRDGKHEAAAEKYADALGRLESLMLREKPQDVEWNKLNELKLPLLLNFAQCKLLEDDYYAAIEHCSTVLEARPDDVKALFRRGRARARVWETEAARADLNRAAELDPSVAAAVRRELAALAAREKEKLAEEKEQLRGKIFT
;
A
#
# COMPACT_ATOMS: atom_id res chain seq x y z
N MET A 1 24.45 -11.95 21.24
CA MET A 1 23.13 -12.17 21.87
C MET A 1 23.23 -11.76 23.33
N ASP A 2 22.21 -11.12 23.89
CA ASP A 2 22.18 -10.76 25.33
C ASP A 2 22.38 -12.03 26.19
N GLN A 3 23.16 -11.94 27.28
CA GLN A 3 23.40 -13.06 28.19
C GLN A 3 22.12 -13.59 28.86
N ARG A 4 21.05 -12.79 28.85
CA ARG A 4 19.71 -13.12 29.33
C ARG A 4 18.87 -13.93 28.33
N VAL A 5 19.42 -14.25 27.16
CA VAL A 5 18.78 -15.14 26.19
C VAL A 5 19.67 -16.35 25.92
N LYS A 6 19.10 -17.54 26.10
CA LYS A 6 19.77 -18.81 25.80
C LYS A 6 19.12 -19.46 24.60
N LYS A 7 19.92 -19.73 23.56
CA LYS A 7 19.48 -20.41 22.33
C LYS A 7 19.87 -21.88 22.35
N ARG A 8 18.96 -22.75 21.93
CA ARG A 8 19.19 -24.16 21.64
C ARG A 8 18.56 -24.51 20.29
N VAL A 9 19.37 -24.94 19.33
CA VAL A 9 18.88 -25.36 18.00
C VAL A 9 18.23 -26.74 18.14
N LEU A 10 16.97 -26.86 17.72
CA LEU A 10 16.21 -28.11 17.69
C LEU A 10 16.26 -28.77 16.31
N HIS A 11 16.24 -27.96 15.25
CA HIS A 11 16.43 -28.40 13.87
C HIS A 11 17.36 -27.41 13.16
N ALA A 12 18.43 -27.93 12.56
CA ALA A 12 19.37 -27.10 11.82
C ALA A 12 18.71 -26.51 10.58
N GLY A 13 18.91 -25.21 10.34
CA GLY A 13 18.51 -24.58 9.08
C GLY A 13 19.48 -24.89 7.94
N ARG A 14 19.27 -24.22 6.81
CA ARG A 14 20.02 -24.42 5.56
C ARG A 14 20.78 -23.16 5.19
N GLY A 15 21.86 -23.33 4.44
CA GLY A 15 22.67 -22.23 3.90
C GLY A 15 23.48 -21.49 4.96
N SER A 16 23.85 -20.25 4.64
CA SER A 16 24.52 -19.33 5.55
C SER A 16 23.51 -18.44 6.28
N LEU A 17 23.95 -17.81 7.37
CA LEU A 17 23.15 -16.82 8.08
C LEU A 17 22.72 -15.71 7.10
N PRO A 18 21.41 -15.39 7.02
CA PRO A 18 20.96 -14.29 6.17
C PRO A 18 21.65 -12.98 6.57
N PRO A 19 22.02 -12.12 5.60
CA PRO A 19 22.64 -10.84 5.87
C PRO A 19 21.59 -9.82 6.35
N PHE A 20 20.97 -10.08 7.50
CA PHE A 20 19.89 -9.27 8.05
C PHE A 20 20.25 -7.78 8.13
N ALA A 21 19.53 -6.96 7.39
CA ALA A 21 19.65 -5.50 7.38
C ALA A 21 18.39 -4.84 7.97
N ASP A 22 18.54 -3.59 8.42
CA ASP A 22 17.41 -2.79 8.88
C ASP A 22 16.43 -2.57 7.74
N GLY A 23 15.19 -2.97 7.99
CA GLY A 23 14.13 -2.92 7.01
C GLY A 23 13.94 -4.19 6.19
N ASP A 24 14.65 -5.28 6.47
CA ASP A 24 14.33 -6.59 5.90
C ASP A 24 13.05 -7.16 6.53
N ARG A 25 12.34 -8.00 5.79
CA ARG A 25 11.15 -8.70 6.27
C ARG A 25 11.50 -10.14 6.57
N VAL A 26 11.17 -10.60 7.77
CA VAL A 26 11.29 -12.01 8.16
C VAL A 26 9.91 -12.59 8.47
N LYS A 27 9.69 -13.83 8.02
CA LYS A 27 8.48 -14.60 8.35
C LYS A 27 8.86 -15.81 9.16
N PHE A 28 8.17 -16.03 10.28
CA PHE A 28 8.46 -17.14 11.16
C PHE A 28 7.22 -17.65 11.89
N HIS A 29 7.23 -18.92 12.26
CA HIS A 29 6.32 -19.43 13.28
C HIS A 29 6.99 -19.34 14.65
N PHE A 30 6.21 -19.05 15.69
CA PHE A 30 6.63 -19.20 17.06
C PHE A 30 5.58 -19.90 17.92
N ARG A 31 6.07 -20.52 19.01
CA ARG A 31 5.31 -21.07 20.13
C ARG A 31 5.94 -20.60 21.43
N SER A 32 5.16 -20.05 22.35
CA SER A 32 5.65 -19.45 23.59
C SER A 32 4.99 -20.09 24.83
N GLU A 33 5.81 -20.35 25.84
CA GLU A 33 5.39 -20.99 27.09
C GLU A 33 6.10 -20.36 28.29
N THR A 34 5.44 -20.30 29.44
CA THR A 34 6.10 -19.93 30.70
C THR A 34 7.05 -21.02 31.19
N THR A 35 8.07 -20.64 31.97
CA THR A 35 9.06 -21.62 32.48
C THR A 35 9.28 -21.62 33.98
N ASP A 36 8.75 -20.63 34.72
CA ASP A 36 9.07 -20.48 36.15
C ASP A 36 8.22 -21.41 37.04
N GLU A 37 7.07 -21.87 36.56
CA GLU A 37 6.17 -22.84 37.21
C GLU A 37 5.81 -23.98 36.22
N GLU A 38 4.66 -24.63 36.40
CA GLU A 38 4.13 -25.56 35.39
C GLU A 38 4.01 -24.83 34.04
N PRO A 39 4.60 -25.35 32.94
CA PRO A 39 4.61 -24.65 31.67
C PRO A 39 3.20 -24.40 31.14
N VAL A 40 2.84 -23.13 31.00
CA VAL A 40 1.56 -22.70 30.40
C VAL A 40 1.83 -22.23 28.98
N LEU A 41 1.15 -22.83 28.01
CA LEU A 41 1.16 -22.37 26.63
C LEU A 41 0.45 -21.02 26.52
N LEU A 42 1.16 -20.02 26.01
CA LEU A 42 0.63 -18.68 25.80
C LEU A 42 0.14 -18.51 24.36
N ASP A 43 1.04 -18.64 23.39
CA ASP A 43 0.71 -18.39 21.99
C ASP A 43 1.34 -19.45 21.07
N ASP A 44 0.62 -19.83 20.02
CA ASP A 44 1.09 -20.74 18.97
C ASP A 44 0.61 -20.24 17.61
N SER A 45 1.52 -19.61 16.88
CA SER A 45 1.24 -19.05 15.55
C SER A 45 0.88 -20.10 14.50
N ARG A 46 1.20 -21.40 14.69
CA ARG A 46 0.84 -22.45 13.72
C ARG A 46 -0.65 -22.74 13.68
N LYS A 47 -1.39 -22.36 14.73
CA LYS A 47 -2.86 -22.42 14.74
C LYS A 47 -3.51 -21.34 13.87
N TYR A 48 -2.74 -20.35 13.42
CA TYR A 48 -3.21 -19.19 12.70
C TYR A 48 -2.38 -18.99 11.42
N LYS A 49 -1.46 -18.03 11.42
CA LYS A 49 -0.57 -17.72 10.30
C LYS A 49 0.82 -17.33 10.81
N PRO A 50 1.87 -17.44 9.98
CA PRO A 50 3.21 -16.96 10.33
C PRO A 50 3.19 -15.50 10.78
N MET A 51 4.07 -15.18 11.72
CA MET A 51 4.33 -13.80 12.11
C MET A 51 5.27 -13.15 11.09
N GLU A 52 4.95 -11.90 10.72
CA GLU A 52 5.83 -11.06 9.90
C GLU A 52 6.47 -9.99 10.76
N LEU A 53 7.78 -9.84 10.67
CA LEU A 53 8.54 -8.83 11.39
C LEU A 53 9.42 -8.06 10.40
N ILE A 54 9.42 -6.73 10.54
CA ILE A 54 10.32 -5.84 9.80
C ILE A 54 11.46 -5.46 10.73
N LEU A 55 12.68 -5.87 10.38
CA LEU A 55 13.88 -5.67 11.22
C LEU A 55 14.23 -4.18 11.34
N GLY A 56 14.84 -3.79 12.45
CA GLY A 56 15.31 -2.42 12.71
C GLY A 56 14.20 -1.42 13.09
N LYS A 57 12.92 -1.82 13.02
CA LYS A 57 11.84 -1.02 13.63
C LYS A 57 11.85 -1.30 15.13
N GLN A 58 12.31 -0.33 15.94
CA GLN A 58 12.41 -0.40 17.41
C GLN A 58 11.05 -0.50 18.14
N PHE A 59 10.13 -1.36 17.69
CA PHE A 59 8.80 -1.51 18.29
C PHE A 59 8.66 -2.84 19.05
N LYS A 60 8.28 -2.71 20.32
CA LYS A 60 7.61 -3.62 21.28
C LYS A 60 8.05 -5.10 21.42
N LEU A 61 8.97 -5.67 20.65
CA LEU A 61 9.49 -7.04 20.86
C LEU A 61 10.94 -7.22 20.35
N GLU A 62 11.83 -6.31 20.75
CA GLU A 62 13.26 -6.30 20.33
C GLU A 62 13.99 -7.63 20.56
N VAL A 63 13.61 -8.36 21.61
CA VAL A 63 14.23 -9.64 21.93
C VAL A 63 13.95 -10.72 20.88
N LEU A 64 12.77 -10.73 20.24
CA LEU A 64 12.47 -11.68 19.16
C LEU A 64 13.26 -11.34 17.91
N GLU A 65 13.42 -10.06 17.60
CA GLU A 65 14.31 -9.61 16.52
C GLU A 65 15.74 -10.12 16.76
N ALA A 66 16.26 -9.95 17.98
CA ALA A 66 17.58 -10.46 18.36
C ALA A 66 17.67 -11.99 18.26
N CYS A 67 16.59 -12.73 18.55
CA CYS A 67 16.53 -14.18 18.36
C CYS A 67 16.61 -14.57 16.88
N VAL A 68 15.73 -13.99 16.05
CA VAL A 68 15.63 -14.33 14.62
C VAL A 68 16.93 -14.00 13.88
N LYS A 69 17.60 -12.89 14.23
CA LYS A 69 18.90 -12.51 13.64
C LYS A 69 20.03 -13.54 13.84
N THR A 70 19.83 -14.54 14.71
CA THR A 70 20.80 -15.63 14.92
C THR A 70 20.48 -16.90 14.13
N MET A 71 19.35 -16.96 13.43
CA MET A 71 18.81 -18.20 12.84
C MET A 71 19.11 -18.33 11.36
N LEU A 72 19.40 -19.54 10.91
CA LEU A 72 19.43 -19.93 9.50
C LEU A 72 18.01 -20.10 8.95
N LEU A 73 17.86 -20.01 7.63
CA LEU A 73 16.57 -20.29 6.98
C LEU A 73 16.15 -21.75 7.19
N GLY A 74 14.89 -21.96 7.59
CA GLY A 74 14.35 -23.28 7.95
C GLY A 74 14.83 -23.80 9.32
N GLU A 75 15.62 -23.02 10.08
CA GLU A 75 16.04 -23.41 11.43
C GLU A 75 14.85 -23.40 12.39
N VAL A 76 14.80 -24.41 13.27
CA VAL A 76 13.92 -24.41 14.44
C VAL A 76 14.80 -24.30 15.68
N ALA A 77 14.63 -23.22 16.45
CA ALA A 77 15.40 -22.98 17.66
C ALA A 77 14.50 -22.63 18.83
N GLU A 78 14.86 -23.15 20.00
CA GLU A 78 14.28 -22.79 21.29
C GLU A 78 15.10 -21.68 21.93
N PHE A 79 14.41 -20.66 22.43
CA PHE A 79 14.98 -19.55 23.16
C PHE A 79 14.40 -19.49 24.55
N THR A 80 15.23 -19.59 25.58
CA THR A 80 14.83 -19.24 26.96
C THR A 80 15.20 -17.79 27.21
N ILE A 81 14.21 -16.96 27.49
CA ILE A 81 14.32 -15.50 27.59
C ILE A 81 13.96 -15.06 29.01
N ASP A 82 14.86 -14.28 29.61
CA ASP A 82 14.61 -13.69 30.93
C ASP A 82 13.45 -12.67 30.89
N LYS A 83 12.61 -12.71 31.92
CA LYS A 83 11.46 -11.79 32.10
C LYS A 83 11.80 -10.31 31.98
N ALA A 84 13.03 -9.90 32.31
CA ALA A 84 13.48 -8.52 32.18
C ALA A 84 13.50 -8.03 30.72
N LEU A 85 13.48 -8.92 29.73
CA LEU A 85 13.40 -8.57 28.30
C LEU A 85 11.98 -8.70 27.72
N LEU A 86 11.00 -9.07 28.54
CA LEU A 86 9.67 -9.49 28.09
C LEU A 86 8.54 -8.54 28.52
N HIS A 87 8.87 -7.34 29.03
CA HIS A 87 7.89 -6.35 29.49
C HIS A 87 6.81 -6.02 28.45
N ALA A 88 7.16 -6.01 27.17
CA ALA A 88 6.24 -5.67 26.09
C ALA A 88 5.54 -6.90 25.49
N TYR A 89 5.93 -8.12 25.86
CA TYR A 89 5.34 -9.36 25.34
C TYR A 89 3.82 -9.43 25.54
N PRO A 90 3.25 -9.18 26.75
CA PRO A 90 1.80 -9.27 26.93
C PRO A 90 1.02 -8.31 26.02
N ILE A 91 1.53 -7.10 25.82
CA ILE A 91 0.89 -6.07 25.00
C ILE A 91 0.91 -6.48 23.52
N VAL A 92 2.02 -7.05 23.04
CA VAL A 92 2.11 -7.52 21.66
C VAL A 92 1.28 -8.78 21.46
N ALA A 93 1.30 -9.74 22.39
CA ALA A 93 0.45 -10.93 22.33
C ALA A 93 -1.03 -10.56 22.25
N LYS A 94 -1.52 -9.59 23.03
CA LYS A 94 -2.89 -9.05 22.88
C LYS A 94 -3.17 -8.56 21.46
N THR A 95 -2.24 -7.80 20.88
CA THR A 95 -2.39 -7.24 19.53
C THR A 95 -2.40 -8.34 18.47
N LEU A 96 -1.56 -9.37 18.63
CA LEU A 96 -1.52 -10.54 17.74
C LEU A 96 -2.82 -11.35 17.81
N ARG A 97 -3.32 -11.63 19.03
CA ARG A 97 -4.59 -12.35 19.23
C ARG A 97 -5.77 -11.64 18.58
N ALA A 98 -5.88 -10.33 18.73
CA ALA A 98 -6.93 -9.53 18.08
C ALA A 98 -6.83 -9.56 16.54
N ALA A 99 -5.62 -9.64 15.98
CA ALA A 99 -5.41 -9.77 14.55
C ALA A 99 -5.71 -11.19 14.02
N TRP A 100 -5.53 -12.22 14.85
CA TRP A 100 -5.81 -13.62 14.51
C TRP A 100 -7.30 -13.98 14.63
N ASP A 101 -7.99 -13.40 15.61
CA ASP A 101 -9.44 -13.59 15.80
C ASP A 101 -10.14 -12.23 16.03
N PRO A 102 -10.50 -11.52 14.95
CA PRO A 102 -11.21 -10.23 15.05
C PRO A 102 -12.61 -10.33 15.68
N ALA A 103 -13.20 -11.53 15.71
CA ALA A 103 -14.52 -11.75 16.30
C ALA A 103 -14.45 -11.87 17.83
N HIS A 104 -13.30 -12.26 18.37
CA HIS A 104 -13.06 -12.26 19.80
C HIS A 104 -12.97 -10.83 20.34
N LYS A 105 -14.01 -10.42 21.08
CA LYS A 105 -14.02 -9.17 21.83
C LYS A 105 -13.62 -9.48 23.27
N PRO A 106 -12.36 -9.22 23.68
CA PRO A 106 -12.01 -9.29 25.08
C PRO A 106 -12.90 -8.31 25.86
N PRO A 107 -13.23 -8.60 27.14
CA PRO A 107 -14.06 -7.72 27.96
C PRO A 107 -13.50 -6.29 27.94
N PRO A 108 -14.36 -5.26 27.96
CA PRO A 108 -13.94 -3.89 27.81
C PRO A 108 -12.89 -3.54 28.87
N THR A 109 -11.67 -3.27 28.40
CA THR A 109 -10.61 -2.71 29.23
C THR A 109 -11.04 -1.29 29.59
N ALA A 110 -11.12 -0.96 30.88
CA ALA A 110 -11.47 0.37 31.37
C ALA A 110 -10.46 1.42 30.86
N SER A 111 -10.67 1.91 29.65
CA SER A 111 -9.83 2.89 28.98
C SER A 111 -10.68 3.64 27.97
N GLY A 112 -11.60 4.46 28.48
CA GLY A 112 -12.36 5.38 27.63
C GLY A 112 -13.65 5.89 28.25
N CYS A 113 -13.59 6.69 29.32
CA CYS A 113 -14.52 7.80 29.55
C CYS A 113 -14.15 8.58 30.82
N CYS A 114 -14.07 9.91 30.70
CA CYS A 114 -14.18 10.98 31.70
C CYS A 114 -13.48 10.88 33.08
N GLY A 115 -12.97 12.03 33.51
CA GLY A 115 -12.28 12.19 34.79
C GLY A 115 -13.13 11.90 36.03
N MET A 116 -12.40 11.68 37.13
CA MET A 116 -12.79 11.34 38.49
C MET A 116 -12.99 9.84 38.81
N MET A 117 -12.10 9.37 39.71
CA MET A 117 -12.16 8.17 40.56
C MET A 117 -11.85 6.81 39.89
N MET A 118 -10.60 6.35 40.02
CA MET A 118 -10.23 5.02 40.57
C MET A 118 -8.69 4.90 40.59
N ALA A 119 -8.09 5.16 41.76
CA ALA A 119 -6.73 4.70 42.05
C ALA A 119 -6.78 3.20 42.38
N ALA A 120 -5.83 2.42 41.85
CA ALA A 120 -5.52 1.01 42.20
C ALA A 120 -6.11 -0.15 41.36
N GLN A 121 -6.42 0.03 40.07
CA GLN A 121 -6.60 -1.12 39.17
C GLN A 121 -5.46 -1.18 38.13
N GLN A 122 -4.68 -2.26 38.17
CA GLN A 122 -3.64 -2.57 37.19
C GLN A 122 -4.26 -2.71 35.78
N PRO A 123 -3.53 -2.38 34.71
CA PRO A 123 -4.04 -2.51 33.34
C PRO A 123 -4.41 -3.96 33.05
N GLN A 124 -5.68 -4.22 32.72
CA GLN A 124 -6.12 -5.53 32.22
C GLN A 124 -6.13 -5.51 30.69
N LEU A 125 -5.56 -6.54 30.08
CA LEU A 125 -5.53 -6.81 28.65
C LEU A 125 -6.76 -7.59 28.19
N GLY A 126 -7.48 -8.24 29.12
CA GLY A 126 -8.68 -9.02 28.85
C GLY A 126 -8.40 -10.49 28.54
N TYR A 127 -7.19 -10.97 28.90
CA TYR A 127 -6.72 -12.33 28.70
C TYR A 127 -6.07 -12.80 30.01
N PRO A 128 -6.68 -13.76 30.74
CA PRO A 128 -6.22 -14.11 32.09
C PRO A 128 -4.75 -14.51 32.19
N ASP A 129 -4.23 -15.18 31.17
CA ASP A 129 -2.83 -15.60 31.05
C ASP A 129 -1.88 -14.40 30.84
N LEU A 130 -2.23 -13.47 29.96
CA LEU A 130 -1.45 -12.24 29.72
C LEU A 130 -1.54 -11.26 30.90
N ASP A 131 -2.71 -11.18 31.55
CA ASP A 131 -2.94 -10.40 32.76
C ASP A 131 -2.11 -10.95 33.92
N GLY A 132 -2.06 -12.27 34.07
CA GLY A 132 -1.18 -12.95 35.01
C GLY A 132 0.30 -12.64 34.73
N LEU A 133 0.71 -12.63 33.46
CA LEU A 133 2.09 -12.31 33.06
C LEU A 133 2.45 -10.84 33.32
N LEU A 134 1.50 -9.90 33.21
CA LEU A 134 1.71 -8.50 33.60
C LEU A 134 1.89 -8.35 35.11
N GLN A 135 1.08 -9.05 35.91
CA GLN A 135 1.14 -8.98 37.37
C GLN A 135 2.39 -9.67 37.92
N ARG A 136 2.75 -10.81 37.33
CA ARG A 136 3.91 -11.61 37.73
C ARG A 136 4.72 -11.98 36.48
N PRO A 137 5.69 -11.12 36.08
CA PRO A 137 6.57 -11.41 34.96
C PRO A 137 7.31 -12.73 35.16
N GLN A 138 7.31 -13.55 34.11
CA GLN A 138 7.95 -14.86 34.08
C GLN A 138 8.89 -14.98 32.88
N ASN A 139 9.89 -15.84 33.02
CA ASN A 139 10.72 -16.21 31.88
C ASN A 139 9.87 -17.00 30.87
N LEU A 140 10.17 -16.82 29.58
CA LEU A 140 9.49 -17.53 28.51
C LEU A 140 10.44 -18.44 27.75
N ARG A 141 9.94 -19.61 27.39
CA ARG A 141 10.50 -20.48 26.37
C ARG A 141 9.77 -20.22 25.07
N ILE A 142 10.48 -19.72 24.07
CA ILE A 142 9.93 -19.43 22.75
C ILE A 142 10.63 -20.29 21.73
N VAL A 143 9.90 -21.20 21.08
CA VAL A 143 10.38 -21.96 19.94
C VAL A 143 10.04 -21.20 18.68
N ILE A 144 11.03 -20.90 17.84
CA ILE A 144 10.87 -20.17 16.58
C ILE A 144 11.29 -21.09 15.43
N GLU A 145 10.52 -21.07 14.34
CA GLU A 145 10.85 -21.64 13.04
C GLU A 145 10.96 -20.51 12.02
N LEU A 146 12.16 -20.25 11.51
CA LEU A 146 12.38 -19.19 10.52
C LEU A 146 12.03 -19.69 9.11
N LEU A 147 11.02 -19.09 8.48
CA LEU A 147 10.52 -19.52 7.17
C LEU A 147 11.18 -18.77 6.02
N SER A 148 11.22 -17.43 6.10
CA SER A 148 11.84 -16.59 5.07
C SER A 148 12.50 -15.35 5.66
N ALA A 149 13.49 -14.84 4.93
CA ALA A 149 14.14 -13.56 5.16
C ALA A 149 14.30 -12.89 3.79
N GLU A 150 13.59 -11.80 3.58
CA GLU A 150 13.50 -11.06 2.33
C GLU A 150 14.16 -9.70 2.52
N ALA A 151 15.04 -9.32 1.60
CA ALA A 151 15.68 -8.03 1.65
C ALA A 151 14.65 -6.91 1.46
N LYS A 152 14.90 -5.73 2.03
CA LYS A 152 14.07 -4.52 1.79
C LYS A 152 13.74 -4.26 0.31
N SER A 153 14.64 -4.63 -0.61
CA SER A 153 14.46 -4.48 -2.07
C SER A 153 13.42 -5.43 -2.66
N ASP A 154 13.15 -6.55 -1.98
CA ASP A 154 12.46 -7.71 -2.55
C ASP A 154 10.98 -7.76 -2.17
N TYR A 155 10.52 -6.85 -1.30
CA TYR A 155 9.11 -6.71 -0.96
C TYR A 155 8.66 -5.26 -1.06
N GLU A 156 7.49 -5.03 -1.66
CA GLU A 156 6.88 -3.70 -1.69
C GLU A 156 6.44 -3.33 -0.27
N ARG A 157 7.10 -2.33 0.33
CA ARG A 157 6.62 -1.76 1.60
C ARG A 157 5.23 -1.16 1.37
N GLU A 158 4.23 -1.68 2.08
CA GLU A 158 2.88 -1.13 2.07
C GLU A 158 2.93 0.37 2.40
N SER A 159 2.14 1.17 1.67
CA SER A 159 2.17 2.66 1.67
C SER A 159 2.11 3.30 3.08
N TRP A 160 1.54 2.61 4.07
CA TRP A 160 1.44 3.08 5.46
C TRP A 160 2.76 3.00 6.25
N ALA A 161 3.74 2.22 5.80
CA ALA A 161 4.99 1.97 6.52
C ALA A 161 6.11 2.99 6.22
N LEU A 162 5.91 3.87 5.24
CA LEU A 162 6.85 4.91 4.80
C LEU A 162 6.59 6.22 5.55
N ASN A 163 7.66 6.88 5.98
CA ASN A 163 7.58 8.26 6.48
C ASN A 163 7.36 9.26 5.33
N GLU A 164 7.11 10.54 5.64
CA GLU A 164 6.75 11.56 4.64
C GLU A 164 7.85 11.78 3.59
N GLN A 165 9.11 11.86 4.03
CA GLN A 165 10.26 12.03 3.14
C GLN A 165 10.47 10.81 2.25
N GLU A 166 10.32 9.61 2.80
CA GLU A 166 10.39 8.36 2.04
C GLU A 166 9.26 8.28 1.01
N LYS A 167 8.03 8.66 1.37
CA LYS A 167 6.90 8.74 0.43
C LYS A 167 7.23 9.69 -0.71
N LEU A 168 7.68 10.91 -0.42
CA LEU A 168 8.00 11.90 -1.44
C LEU A 168 9.15 11.45 -2.35
N ALA A 169 10.23 10.90 -1.80
CA ALA A 169 11.35 10.39 -2.58
C ALA A 169 10.89 9.27 -3.54
N SER A 170 10.05 8.38 -3.04
CA SER A 170 9.58 7.21 -3.79
C SER A 170 8.60 7.56 -4.93
N VAL A 171 7.97 8.74 -4.92
CA VAL A 171 7.15 9.24 -6.04
C VAL A 171 8.00 9.38 -7.31
N THR A 172 9.23 9.89 -7.17
CA THR A 172 10.14 10.05 -8.31
C THR A 172 10.53 8.70 -8.90
N GLU A 173 10.89 7.75 -8.04
CA GLU A 173 11.26 6.39 -8.45
C GLU A 173 10.10 5.68 -9.17
N LEU A 174 8.89 5.75 -8.62
CA LEU A 174 7.70 5.17 -9.25
C LEU A 174 7.40 5.80 -10.61
N ARG A 175 7.52 7.12 -10.72
CA ARG A 175 7.36 7.84 -11.99
C ARG A 175 8.34 7.33 -13.04
N GLU A 176 9.61 7.17 -12.67
CA GLU A 176 10.66 6.69 -13.58
C GLU A 176 10.45 5.24 -14.00
N ARG A 177 10.06 4.37 -13.06
CA ARG A 177 9.68 2.98 -13.36
C ARG A 177 8.47 2.91 -14.28
N GLY A 178 7.43 3.70 -14.01
CA GLY A 178 6.26 3.82 -14.89
C GLY A 178 6.63 4.29 -16.30
N ASN A 179 7.51 5.31 -16.40
CA ASN A 179 8.01 5.79 -17.69
C ASN A 179 8.84 4.74 -18.45
N ALA A 180 9.59 3.89 -17.75
CA ALA A 180 10.32 2.79 -18.36
C ALA A 180 9.35 1.72 -18.90
N LEU A 181 8.41 1.26 -18.07
CA LEU A 181 7.38 0.29 -18.47
C LEU A 181 6.52 0.78 -19.63
N TYR A 182 6.18 2.07 -19.64
CA TYR A 182 5.43 2.69 -20.74
C TYR A 182 6.22 2.63 -22.07
N ARG A 183 7.54 2.91 -22.04
CA ARG A 183 8.40 2.81 -23.22
C ARG A 183 8.53 1.37 -23.73
N ASP A 184 8.43 0.39 -22.83
CA ASP A 184 8.43 -1.04 -23.15
C ASP A 184 7.06 -1.55 -23.65
N GLY A 185 6.05 -0.66 -23.77
CA GLY A 185 4.70 -1.01 -24.21
C GLY A 185 3.85 -1.70 -23.14
N LYS A 186 4.33 -1.81 -21.91
CA LYS A 186 3.63 -2.43 -20.77
C LYS A 186 2.72 -1.41 -20.09
N HIS A 187 1.66 -0.99 -20.78
CA HIS A 187 0.82 0.13 -20.34
C HIS A 187 0.11 -0.12 -19.01
N GLU A 188 -0.40 -1.34 -18.78
CA GLU A 188 -1.08 -1.73 -17.53
C GLU A 188 -0.12 -1.64 -16.33
N ALA A 189 1.05 -2.28 -16.43
CA ALA A 189 2.07 -2.21 -15.38
C ALA A 189 2.59 -0.77 -15.17
N ALA A 190 2.67 0.04 -16.24
CA ALA A 190 3.00 1.46 -16.11
C ALA A 190 1.90 2.23 -15.36
N ALA A 191 0.63 1.93 -15.66
CA ALA A 191 -0.52 2.53 -15.00
C ALA A 191 -0.50 2.24 -13.49
N GLU A 192 -0.23 0.99 -13.10
CA GLU A 192 -0.07 0.62 -11.69
C GLU A 192 0.98 1.48 -10.97
N LYS A 193 2.17 1.67 -11.58
CA LYS A 193 3.22 2.49 -10.96
C LYS A 193 2.88 3.97 -10.88
N TYR A 194 2.13 4.52 -11.84
CA TYR A 194 1.62 5.88 -11.71
C TYR A 194 0.52 5.98 -10.63
N ALA A 195 -0.37 4.99 -10.53
CA ALA A 195 -1.40 4.94 -9.50
C ALA A 195 -0.79 4.87 -8.08
N ASP A 196 0.25 4.05 -7.89
CA ASP A 196 1.01 4.01 -6.64
C ASP A 196 1.60 5.38 -6.28
N ALA A 197 2.15 6.09 -7.28
CA ALA A 197 2.77 7.40 -7.08
C ALA A 197 1.73 8.47 -6.72
N LEU A 198 0.57 8.43 -7.40
CA LEU A 198 -0.57 9.29 -7.12
C LEU A 198 -1.11 9.05 -5.71
N GLY A 199 -1.30 7.79 -5.29
CA GLY A 199 -1.77 7.46 -3.94
C GLY A 199 -0.81 7.95 -2.84
N ARG A 200 0.51 7.91 -3.09
CA ARG A 200 1.50 8.47 -2.16
C ARG A 200 1.39 10.00 -2.08
N LEU A 201 1.26 10.69 -3.20
CA LEU A 201 1.06 12.14 -3.23
C LEU A 201 -0.25 12.56 -2.56
N GLU A 202 -1.36 11.89 -2.86
CA GLU A 202 -2.67 12.20 -2.27
C GLU A 202 -2.67 11.98 -0.76
N SER A 203 -1.99 10.95 -0.27
CA SER A 203 -1.78 10.72 1.16
C SER A 203 -1.00 11.86 1.83
N LEU A 204 -0.04 12.49 1.14
CA LEU A 204 0.70 13.65 1.65
C LEU A 204 -0.18 14.90 1.60
N MET A 205 -0.90 15.11 0.49
CA MET A 205 -1.76 16.26 0.28
C MET A 205 -2.92 16.35 1.28
N LEU A 206 -3.42 15.22 1.81
CA LEU A 206 -4.50 15.20 2.80
C LEU A 206 -4.11 15.90 4.13
N ARG A 207 -2.81 16.01 4.41
CA ARG A 207 -2.28 16.70 5.61
C ARG A 207 -2.11 18.20 5.40
N GLU A 208 -2.07 18.62 4.14
CA GLU A 208 -1.88 20.01 3.75
C GLU A 208 -3.23 20.67 3.47
N LYS A 209 -3.35 21.95 3.80
CA LYS A 209 -4.54 22.71 3.45
C LYS A 209 -4.57 22.95 1.93
N PRO A 210 -5.70 22.71 1.25
CA PRO A 210 -5.81 23.00 -0.18
C PRO A 210 -5.38 24.42 -0.51
N GLN A 211 -4.61 24.57 -1.60
CA GLN A 211 -4.06 25.83 -2.11
C GLN A 211 -2.95 26.50 -1.28
N ASP A 212 -2.55 25.93 -0.14
CA ASP A 212 -1.34 26.40 0.56
C ASP A 212 -0.07 26.04 -0.23
N VAL A 213 1.06 26.67 0.14
CA VAL A 213 2.33 26.57 -0.58
C VAL A 213 2.80 25.11 -0.72
N GLU A 214 2.74 24.30 0.34
CA GLU A 214 3.15 22.90 0.30
C GLU A 214 2.17 22.03 -0.50
N TRP A 215 0.85 22.30 -0.38
CA TRP A 215 -0.15 21.61 -1.19
C TRP A 215 0.06 21.86 -2.69
N ASN A 216 0.33 23.11 -3.07
CA ASN A 216 0.60 23.46 -4.47
C ASN A 216 1.87 22.79 -4.99
N LYS A 217 2.94 22.69 -4.18
CA LYS A 217 4.15 21.94 -4.55
C LYS A 217 3.86 20.47 -4.82
N LEU A 218 3.06 19.82 -3.97
CA LEU A 218 2.65 18.42 -4.17
C LEU A 218 1.76 18.28 -5.41
N ASN A 219 0.85 19.22 -5.63
CA ASN A 219 -0.01 19.24 -6.81
C ASN A 219 0.81 19.38 -8.11
N GLU A 220 1.83 20.22 -8.13
CA GLU A 220 2.74 20.36 -9.28
C GLU A 220 3.46 19.04 -9.64
N LEU A 221 3.74 18.19 -8.65
CA LEU A 221 4.27 16.83 -8.87
C LEU A 221 3.19 15.85 -9.35
N LYS A 222 1.93 16.06 -8.94
CA LYS A 222 0.77 15.24 -9.30
C LYS A 222 0.38 15.38 -10.77
N LEU A 223 0.40 16.61 -11.31
CA LEU A 223 -0.13 16.89 -12.66
C LEU A 223 0.54 16.06 -13.79
N PRO A 224 1.88 15.92 -13.86
CA PRO A 224 2.52 15.07 -14.87
C PRO A 224 2.19 13.58 -14.71
N LEU A 225 1.98 13.10 -13.47
CA LEU A 225 1.59 11.71 -13.21
C LEU A 225 0.17 11.43 -13.69
N LEU A 226 -0.77 12.34 -13.42
CA LEU A 226 -2.14 12.25 -13.94
C LEU A 226 -2.16 12.20 -15.46
N LEU A 227 -1.36 13.05 -16.12
CA LEU A 227 -1.22 13.03 -17.57
C LEU A 227 -0.72 11.67 -18.08
N ASN A 228 0.35 11.13 -17.48
CA ASN A 228 0.92 9.85 -17.88
C ASN A 228 -0.05 8.69 -17.63
N PHE A 229 -0.74 8.69 -16.49
CA PHE A 229 -1.75 7.69 -16.16
C PHE A 229 -2.94 7.75 -17.14
N ALA A 230 -3.46 8.94 -17.44
CA ALA A 230 -4.52 9.13 -18.43
C ALA A 230 -4.12 8.63 -19.82
N GLN A 231 -2.83 8.72 -20.18
CA GLN A 231 -2.32 8.16 -21.43
C GLN A 231 -2.35 6.63 -21.43
N CYS A 232 -2.02 5.96 -20.32
CA CYS A 232 -2.18 4.52 -20.20
C CYS A 232 -3.67 4.13 -20.30
N LYS A 233 -4.55 4.84 -19.59
CA LYS A 233 -6.00 4.58 -19.62
C LYS A 233 -6.63 4.75 -21.00
N LEU A 234 -6.16 5.73 -21.78
CA LEU A 234 -6.52 5.85 -23.19
C LEU A 234 -6.11 4.64 -24.05
N LEU A 235 -4.99 3.99 -23.73
CA LEU A 235 -4.48 2.81 -24.45
C LEU A 235 -5.15 1.51 -23.99
N GLU A 236 -5.70 1.50 -22.78
CA GLU A 236 -6.49 0.42 -22.19
C GLU A 236 -7.99 0.54 -22.50
N ASP A 237 -8.39 1.53 -23.32
CA ASP A 237 -9.79 1.87 -23.62
C ASP A 237 -10.66 2.24 -22.39
N ASP A 238 -10.02 2.56 -21.26
CA ASP A 238 -10.67 3.13 -20.07
C ASP A 238 -10.80 4.66 -20.23
N TYR A 239 -11.76 5.05 -21.06
CA TYR A 239 -11.94 6.45 -21.45
C TYR A 239 -12.45 7.34 -20.30
N TYR A 240 -13.26 6.80 -19.38
CA TYR A 240 -13.79 7.58 -18.27
C TYR A 240 -12.70 7.99 -17.29
N ALA A 241 -11.81 7.06 -16.91
CA ALA A 241 -10.66 7.39 -16.08
C ALA A 241 -9.74 8.42 -16.76
N ALA A 242 -9.51 8.28 -18.07
CA ALA A 242 -8.72 9.26 -18.82
C ALA A 242 -9.36 10.67 -18.81
N ILE A 243 -10.68 10.77 -18.96
CA ILE A 243 -11.42 12.04 -18.91
C ILE A 243 -11.31 12.68 -17.54
N GLU A 244 -11.51 11.90 -16.47
CA GLU A 244 -11.43 12.38 -15.09
C GLU A 244 -10.05 12.99 -14.81
N HIS A 245 -8.98 12.23 -15.02
CA HIS A 245 -7.63 12.69 -14.71
C HIS A 245 -7.19 13.87 -15.57
N CYS A 246 -7.54 13.90 -16.86
CA CYS A 246 -7.27 15.08 -17.69
C CYS A 246 -8.08 16.30 -17.23
N SER A 247 -9.30 16.12 -16.74
CA SER A 247 -10.11 17.22 -16.22
C SER A 247 -9.50 17.80 -14.95
N THR A 248 -9.02 16.97 -14.03
CA THR A 248 -8.25 17.43 -12.86
C THR A 248 -7.01 18.23 -13.26
N VAL A 249 -6.30 17.81 -14.32
CA VAL A 249 -5.15 18.57 -14.82
C VAL A 249 -5.58 19.95 -15.35
N LEU A 250 -6.70 20.01 -16.06
CA LEU A 250 -7.22 21.24 -16.67
C LEU A 250 -7.83 22.20 -15.64
N GLU A 251 -8.29 21.73 -14.49
CA GLU A 251 -8.68 22.59 -13.36
C GLU A 251 -7.48 23.39 -12.85
N ALA A 252 -6.28 22.79 -12.81
CA ALA A 252 -5.06 23.47 -12.40
C ALA A 252 -4.38 24.22 -13.54
N ARG A 253 -4.42 23.68 -14.77
CA ARG A 253 -3.77 24.23 -15.97
C ARG A 253 -4.73 24.19 -17.15
N PRO A 254 -5.61 25.20 -17.31
CA PRO A 254 -6.68 25.19 -18.32
C PRO A 254 -6.17 25.07 -19.77
N ASP A 255 -4.95 25.54 -20.04
CA ASP A 255 -4.32 25.52 -21.36
C ASP A 255 -3.28 24.39 -21.52
N ASP A 256 -3.32 23.34 -20.70
CA ASP A 256 -2.45 22.17 -20.89
C ASP A 256 -2.85 21.39 -22.15
N VAL A 257 -2.04 21.55 -23.19
CA VAL A 257 -2.25 20.95 -24.52
C VAL A 257 -2.38 19.43 -24.46
N LYS A 258 -1.59 18.76 -23.61
CA LYS A 258 -1.61 17.29 -23.51
C LYS A 258 -2.90 16.82 -22.86
N ALA A 259 -3.36 17.49 -21.81
CA ALA A 259 -4.62 17.19 -21.16
C ALA A 259 -5.81 17.42 -22.09
N LEU A 260 -5.86 18.56 -22.78
CA LEU A 260 -6.91 18.87 -23.77
C LEU A 260 -6.95 17.81 -24.87
N PHE A 261 -5.81 17.49 -25.48
CA PHE A 261 -5.74 16.52 -26.55
C PHE A 261 -6.17 15.12 -26.09
N ARG A 262 -5.69 14.66 -24.93
CA ARG A 262 -6.03 13.34 -24.37
C ARG A 262 -7.50 13.26 -23.95
N ARG A 263 -8.04 14.28 -23.28
CA ARG A 263 -9.45 14.35 -22.91
C ARG A 263 -10.36 14.37 -24.13
N GLY A 264 -10.00 15.17 -25.15
CA GLY A 264 -10.74 15.23 -26.40
C GLY A 264 -10.81 13.88 -27.11
N ARG A 265 -9.71 13.13 -27.15
CA ARG A 265 -9.68 11.75 -27.69
C ARG A 265 -10.57 10.80 -26.89
N ALA A 266 -10.51 10.84 -25.56
CA ALA A 266 -11.35 10.00 -24.72
C ALA A 266 -12.84 10.33 -24.88
N ARG A 267 -13.20 11.62 -24.88
CA ARG A 267 -14.57 12.11 -25.12
C ARG A 267 -15.14 11.68 -26.46
N ALA A 268 -14.32 11.71 -27.51
CA ALA A 268 -14.71 11.21 -28.84
C ALA A 268 -15.08 9.72 -28.82
N ARG A 269 -14.47 8.92 -27.93
CA ARG A 269 -14.74 7.48 -27.81
C ARG A 269 -16.04 7.20 -27.06
N VAL A 270 -16.39 8.01 -26.07
CA VAL A 270 -17.64 7.92 -25.28
C VAL A 270 -18.80 8.73 -25.86
N TRP A 271 -18.69 9.20 -27.10
CA TRP A 271 -19.72 9.95 -27.84
C TRP A 271 -20.07 11.33 -27.26
N GLU A 272 -19.18 11.95 -26.49
CA GLU A 272 -19.26 13.37 -26.12
C GLU A 272 -18.71 14.24 -27.26
N THR A 273 -19.37 14.22 -28.42
CA THR A 273 -18.83 14.72 -29.69
C THR A 273 -18.48 16.22 -29.66
N GLU A 274 -19.41 17.06 -29.18
CA GLU A 274 -19.20 18.51 -29.10
C GLU A 274 -18.07 18.88 -28.13
N ALA A 275 -18.04 18.24 -26.95
CA ALA A 275 -16.99 18.46 -25.96
C ALA A 275 -15.62 17.97 -26.46
N ALA A 276 -15.58 16.85 -27.18
CA ALA A 276 -14.38 16.35 -27.83
C ALA A 276 -13.84 17.34 -28.87
N ARG A 277 -14.73 17.89 -29.72
CA ARG A 277 -14.37 18.90 -30.73
C ARG A 277 -13.80 20.16 -30.09
N ALA A 278 -14.43 20.65 -29.02
CA ALA A 278 -13.96 21.82 -28.28
C ALA A 278 -12.54 21.61 -27.72
N ASP A 279 -12.31 20.50 -27.04
CA ASP A 279 -10.99 20.18 -26.46
C ASP A 279 -9.91 20.03 -27.55
N LEU A 280 -10.21 19.30 -28.63
CA LEU A 280 -9.26 19.06 -29.72
C LEU A 280 -8.92 20.35 -30.49
N ASN A 281 -9.92 21.18 -30.79
CA ASN A 281 -9.69 22.47 -31.46
C ASN A 281 -8.85 23.40 -30.58
N ARG A 282 -9.17 23.48 -29.28
CA ARG A 282 -8.40 24.29 -28.33
C ARG A 282 -6.94 23.83 -28.24
N ALA A 283 -6.70 22.52 -28.23
CA ALA A 283 -5.34 21.98 -28.25
C ALA A 283 -4.56 22.40 -29.51
N ALA A 284 -5.19 22.41 -30.69
CA ALA A 284 -4.56 22.84 -31.94
C ALA A 284 -4.34 24.35 -32.03
N GLU A 285 -5.19 25.16 -31.39
CA GLU A 285 -5.00 26.61 -31.27
C GLU A 285 -3.78 26.95 -30.39
N LEU A 286 -3.63 26.24 -29.28
CA LEU A 286 -2.56 26.48 -28.31
C LEU A 286 -1.20 25.98 -28.81
N ASP A 287 -1.17 24.83 -29.49
CA ASP A 287 0.05 24.26 -30.06
C ASP A 287 -0.19 23.77 -31.50
N PRO A 288 0.25 24.54 -32.50
CA PRO A 288 0.13 24.14 -33.90
C PRO A 288 0.83 22.81 -34.25
N SER A 289 1.78 22.33 -33.44
CA SER A 289 2.46 21.05 -33.66
C SER A 289 1.52 19.84 -33.55
N VAL A 290 0.48 19.94 -32.72
CA VAL A 290 -0.53 18.88 -32.56
C VAL A 290 -1.67 18.98 -33.58
N ALA A 291 -1.75 20.07 -34.35
CA ALA A 291 -2.87 20.32 -35.27
C ALA A 291 -3.06 19.20 -36.31
N ALA A 292 -1.98 18.57 -36.78
CA ALA A 292 -2.08 17.45 -37.71
C ALA A 292 -2.73 16.21 -37.05
N ALA A 293 -2.39 15.92 -35.79
CA ALA A 293 -3.00 14.83 -35.04
C ALA A 293 -4.47 15.13 -34.71
N VAL A 294 -4.76 16.37 -34.29
CA VAL A 294 -6.12 16.86 -34.05
C VAL A 294 -7.01 16.70 -35.28
N ARG A 295 -6.53 17.10 -36.47
CA ARG A 295 -7.29 16.93 -37.72
C ARG A 295 -7.66 15.47 -38.01
N ARG A 296 -6.77 14.52 -37.69
CA ARG A 296 -7.05 13.09 -37.86
C ARG A 296 -8.14 12.61 -36.91
N GLU A 297 -8.06 12.99 -35.63
CA GLU A 297 -9.07 12.63 -34.63
C GLU A 297 -10.44 13.23 -34.96
N LEU A 298 -10.50 14.50 -35.38
CA LEU A 298 -11.75 15.14 -35.81
C LEU A 298 -12.35 14.51 -37.07
N ALA A 299 -11.51 14.12 -38.02
CA ALA A 299 -11.96 13.41 -39.22
C ALA A 299 -12.52 12.02 -38.88
N ALA A 300 -11.86 11.28 -37.98
CA ALA A 300 -12.35 9.99 -37.51
C ALA A 300 -13.68 10.11 -36.76
N LEU A 301 -13.83 11.13 -35.91
CA LEU A 301 -15.09 11.43 -35.22
C LEU A 301 -16.22 11.74 -36.20
N ALA A 302 -15.97 12.61 -37.19
CA ALA A 302 -16.95 12.97 -38.20
C ALA A 302 -17.38 11.77 -39.08
N ALA A 303 -16.44 10.87 -39.40
CA ALA A 303 -16.76 9.65 -40.14
C ALA A 303 -17.69 8.73 -39.32
N ARG A 304 -17.40 8.56 -38.03
CA ARG A 304 -18.20 7.73 -37.11
C ARG A 304 -19.61 8.29 -36.90
N GLU A 305 -19.75 9.61 -36.80
CA GLU A 305 -21.06 10.28 -36.73
C GLU A 305 -21.87 10.06 -38.01
N LYS A 306 -21.23 10.18 -39.18
CA LYS A 306 -21.90 9.96 -40.47
C LYS A 306 -22.39 8.52 -40.62
N GLU A 307 -21.60 7.54 -40.18
CA GLU A 307 -21.96 6.13 -40.18
C GLU A 307 -23.18 5.88 -39.29
N LYS A 308 -23.15 6.36 -38.03
CA LYS A 308 -24.28 6.23 -37.11
C LYS A 308 -25.56 6.88 -37.65
N LEU A 309 -25.46 8.07 -38.24
CA LEU A 309 -26.60 8.74 -38.87
C LEU A 309 -27.15 7.96 -40.09
N ALA A 310 -26.29 7.25 -40.83
CA ALA A 310 -26.72 6.40 -41.93
C ALA A 310 -27.47 5.16 -41.43
N GLU A 311 -26.95 4.50 -40.39
CA GLU A 311 -27.59 3.36 -39.72
C GLU A 311 -28.97 3.75 -39.15
N GLU A 312 -29.06 4.87 -38.44
CA GLU A 312 -30.31 5.38 -37.87
C GLU A 312 -31.36 5.64 -38.98
N LYS A 313 -30.94 6.21 -40.12
CA LYS A 313 -31.82 6.43 -41.28
C LYS A 313 -32.30 5.13 -41.91
N GLU A 314 -31.43 4.12 -42.01
CA GLU A 314 -31.80 2.81 -42.56
C GLU A 314 -32.79 2.08 -41.63
N GLN A 315 -32.53 2.08 -40.33
CA GLN A 315 -33.44 1.52 -39.32
C GLN A 315 -34.82 2.21 -39.34
N LEU A 316 -34.85 3.54 -39.49
CA LEU A 316 -36.09 4.29 -39.58
C LEU A 316 -36.88 3.92 -40.85
N ARG A 317 -36.20 3.78 -42.00
CA ARG A 317 -36.82 3.32 -43.25
C ARG A 317 -37.39 1.91 -43.09
N GLY A 318 -36.65 0.97 -42.51
CA GLY A 318 -37.11 -0.39 -42.28
C GLY A 318 -38.39 -0.49 -41.45
N LYS A 319 -38.57 0.39 -40.45
CA LYS A 319 -39.76 0.45 -39.59
C LYS A 319 -40.98 1.13 -40.22
N ILE A 320 -40.81 1.92 -41.28
CA ILE A 320 -41.92 2.60 -41.98
C ILE A 320 -42.55 1.70 -43.05
N PHE A 321 -41.82 0.68 -43.52
CA PHE A 321 -42.28 -0.26 -44.56
C PHE A 321 -42.67 -1.65 -44.03
N THR A 322 -42.87 -1.79 -42.71
CA THR A 322 -43.44 -2.97 -42.03
C THR A 322 -44.66 -2.55 -41.24
#